data_AF-A0A2M7FJP9-F1
#
_entry.id   AF-A0A2M7FJP9-F1
#
_cell.length_a   1.000
_cell.length_b   1.000
_cell.length_c   1.000
_cell.angle_alpha   90.00
_cell.angle_beta   90.00
_cell.angle_gamma   90.00
#
_symmetry.space_group_name_H-M   'P 1'
#
loop_
_entity.id
_entity.type
_entity.pdbx_description
1 polymer ?
#
loop_
_entity_poly.entity_id
_entity_poly.type
_entity_poly.pdbx_seq_one_letter_code
_entity_poly.pdbx_strand_id
1 'polypeptide(L)' 'MTPRESGNQQIAIALAYGQTQGAPKVVAKGRGLIAQAIIERANLHGVYVHESADLVGLLMQVE' A
#
# COMPACT_ATOMS: atom_id res chain seq x y z
N MET A 1 -16.84 -1.70 -27.64
CA MET A 1 -16.30 -2.47 -26.50
C MET A 1 -14.91 -1.93 -26.25
N THR A 2 -14.79 -0.91 -25.39
CA THR A 2 -13.49 -0.33 -25.03
C THR A 2 -12.66 -1.39 -24.32
N PRO A 3 -11.36 -1.53 -24.65
CA PRO A 3 -10.51 -2.51 -24.00
C PRO A 3 -10.52 -2.20 -22.50
N ARG A 4 -10.80 -3.22 -21.68
CA ARG A 4 -10.64 -3.13 -20.24
C ARG A 4 -9.20 -2.72 -20.02
N GLU A 5 -8.99 -1.58 -19.39
CA GLU A 5 -7.69 -1.08 -18.99
C GLU A 5 -6.95 -2.23 -18.30
N SER A 6 -6.01 -2.86 -19.02
CA SER A 6 -4.94 -3.66 -18.42
C SER A 6 -3.98 -2.68 -17.73
N GLY A 7 -4.54 -1.85 -16.86
CA GLY A 7 -3.83 -0.84 -16.10
C GLY A 7 -3.19 -1.55 -14.94
N ASN A 8 -1.87 -1.44 -14.86
CA ASN A 8 -1.06 -1.73 -13.69
C ASN A 8 -1.88 -1.47 -12.40
N GLN A 9 -2.41 -2.53 -11.78
CA GLN A 9 -3.37 -2.37 -10.70
C GLN A 9 -2.61 -1.71 -9.54
N GLN A 10 -2.96 -0.46 -9.20
CA GLN A 10 -2.31 0.25 -8.09
C GLN A 10 -2.28 -0.63 -6.85
N ILE A 11 -1.12 -0.71 -6.20
CA ILE A 11 -0.92 -1.50 -4.99
C ILE A 11 -0.51 -0.55 -3.88
N ALA A 12 -1.07 -0.73 -2.69
CA ALA A 12 -0.69 0.02 -1.50
C ALA A 12 -0.50 -0.91 -0.31
N ILE A 13 0.50 -0.60 0.52
CA ILE A 13 0.81 -1.30 1.76
C ILE A 13 0.96 -0.26 2.87
N ALA A 14 0.28 -0.48 3.98
CA ALA A 14 0.42 0.31 5.18
C ALA A 14 1.33 -0.41 6.19
N LEU A 15 2.39 0.28 6.62
CA LEU A 15 3.36 -0.22 7.59
C LEU A 15 3.16 0.51 8.93
N ALA A 16 3.22 -0.25 10.03
CA ALA A 16 3.22 0.28 11.39
C ALA A 16 4.52 -0.08 12.11
N TYR A 17 5.12 0.91 12.78
CA TYR A 17 6.30 0.73 13.62
C TYR A 17 5.86 0.68 15.09
N GLY A 18 6.05 -0.47 15.74
CA GLY A 18 5.81 -0.62 17.16
C GLY A 18 7.00 -0.12 17.97
N GLN A 19 6.76 0.52 19.12
CA GLN A 19 7.83 1.03 20.00
C GLN A 19 8.74 -0.08 20.56
N THR A 20 8.25 -1.32 20.63
CA THR A 20 8.92 -2.45 21.32
C THR A 20 9.40 -3.54 20.36
N GLN A 21 9.03 -3.48 19.08
CA GLN A 21 9.29 -4.53 18.10
C GLN A 21 10.21 -3.96 17.02
N GLY A 22 11.40 -4.54 16.87
CA GLY A 22 12.45 -4.02 16.00
C GLY A 22 12.15 -4.07 14.50
N ALA A 23 11.03 -4.67 14.08
CA ALA A 23 10.62 -4.75 12.68
C ALA A 23 9.24 -4.09 12.48
N PRO A 24 9.03 -3.35 11.38
CA PRO A 24 7.72 -2.83 11.00
C PRO A 24 6.77 -3.98 10.65
N LYS A 25 5.47 -3.76 10.85
CA LYS A 25 4.42 -4.71 10.50
C LYS A 25 3.52 -4.18 9.42
N VAL A 26 3.10 -5.06 8.51
CA VAL A 26 2.05 -4.75 7.55
C VAL A 26 0.71 -4.76 8.29
N VAL A 27 0.02 -3.61 8.31
CA VAL A 27 -1.30 -3.48 8.95
C VAL A 27 -2.44 -3.42 7.94
N ALA A 28 -2.14 -3.08 6.68
CA ALA A 28 -3.08 -3.17 5.57
C ALA A 28 -2.34 -3.40 4.24
N LYS A 29 -2.95 -4.13 3.32
CA LYS A 29 -2.49 -4.31 1.95
C LYS A 29 -3.67 -4.35 0.99
N GLY A 30 -3.53 -3.76 -0.19
CA GLY A 30 -4.64 -3.60 -1.12
C GLY A 30 -4.20 -3.41 -2.56
N ARG A 31 -5.13 -3.70 -3.48
CA ARG A 31 -5.00 -3.46 -4.92
C ARG A 31 -6.19 -2.66 -5.44
N GLY A 32 -6.00 -1.91 -6.52
CA GLY A 32 -7.06 -1.13 -7.18
C GLY A 32 -7.78 -0.20 -6.21
N LEU A 33 -9.11 -0.34 -6.10
CA LEU A 33 -9.94 0.50 -5.22
C LEU A 33 -9.52 0.43 -3.74
N ILE A 34 -9.06 -0.74 -3.27
CA ILE A 34 -8.58 -0.87 -1.89
C ILE A 34 -7.27 -0.09 -1.70
N ALA A 35 -6.37 -0.14 -2.69
CA ALA A 35 -5.13 0.63 -2.64
C ALA A 35 -5.40 2.14 -2.59
N GLN A 36 -6.32 2.62 -3.43
CA GLN A 36 -6.75 4.02 -3.39
C GLN A 36 -7.32 4.40 -2.02
N ALA A 37 -8.17 3.55 -1.45
CA ALA A 37 -8.78 3.83 -0.15
C ALA A 37 -7.77 3.79 1.02
N ILE A 38 -6.64 3.06 0.88
CA ILE A 38 -5.53 3.10 1.85
C ILE A 38 -4.79 4.43 1.74
N ILE A 39 -4.44 4.85 0.52
CA ILE A 39 -3.72 6.10 0.24
C ILE A 39 -4.54 7.32 0.68
N GLU A 40 -5.84 7.34 0.38
CA GLU A 40 -6.74 8.42 0.77
C GLU A 40 -6.81 8.57 2.30
N ARG A 41 -6.94 7.46 3.04
CA ARG A 41 -6.91 7.48 4.50
C ARG A 41 -5.56 7.95 5.04
N ALA A 42 -4.45 7.50 4.46
CA ALA A 42 -3.12 7.95 4.88
C ALA A 42 -3.00 9.48 4.74
N ASN A 43 -3.40 10.05 3.60
CA ASN A 43 -3.38 11.49 3.37
C ASN A 43 -4.31 12.25 4.34
N LEU A 44 -5.52 11.75 4.58
CA LEU A 44 -6.48 12.37 5.52
C LEU A 44 -5.94 12.45 6.96
N HIS A 45 -5.15 11.47 7.37
CA HIS A 45 -4.57 11.39 8.70
C HIS A 45 -3.14 11.94 8.78
N GLY A 46 -2.62 12.54 7.71
CA GLY A 46 -1.25 13.07 7.68
C GLY A 46 -0.16 12.00 7.78
N VAL A 47 -0.47 10.75 7.42
CA VAL A 47 0.49 9.64 7.36
C VAL A 47 1.31 9.79 6.07
N TYR A 48 2.63 9.68 6.18
CA TYR A 48 3.53 9.76 5.04
C TYR A 48 3.25 8.64 4.02
N VAL A 49 3.09 9.02 2.76
CA VAL A 49 2.88 8.10 1.63
C VAL A 49 4.13 8.14 0.75
N HIS A 50 4.75 6.97 0.57
CA HIS A 50 5.90 6.81 -0.31
C HIS A 50 5.52 5.98 -1.53
N GLU A 51 5.78 6.50 -2.73
CA GLU A 51 5.51 5.80 -3.98
C GLU A 51 6.80 5.13 -4.48
N SER A 52 6.80 3.78 -4.53
CA SER A 52 7.92 2.99 -5.04
C SER A 52 7.46 1.60 -5.48
N ALA A 53 7.49 1.35 -6.79
CA ALA A 53 7.03 0.09 -7.37
C ALA A 53 7.82 -1.13 -6.85
N ASP A 54 9.16 -1.00 -6.74
CA ASP A 54 10.04 -2.07 -6.26
C ASP A 54 9.77 -2.45 -4.81
N LEU A 55 9.62 -1.45 -3.94
CA LEU A 55 9.36 -1.65 -2.50
C LEU A 55 8.01 -2.33 -2.26
N VAL A 56 6.98 -1.89 -3.00
CA VAL A 56 5.64 -2.47 -2.88
C VAL A 56 5.64 -3.91 -3.40
N GLY A 57 6.35 -4.20 -4.49
CA GLY A 57 6.51 -5.57 -5.00
C GLY A 57 7.14 -6.53 -3.99
N LEU A 58 8.17 -6.07 -3.28
CA LEU A 58 8.83 -6.86 -2.24
C LEU A 58 7.91 -7.12 -1.03
N LEU A 59 7.27 -6.07 -0.53
CA LEU A 59 6.44 -6.14 0.67
C LEU A 59 5.11 -6.89 0.46
N MET A 60 4.65 -7.04 -0.79
CA MET A 60 3.49 -7.86 -1.11
C MET A 60 3.68 -9.34 -0.76
N GLN A 61 4.92 -9.82 -0.69
CA GLN A 61 5.24 -11.22 -0.37
C GLN A 61 5.32 -11.48 1.15
N VAL A 62 5.25 -10.43 1.97
CA VAL A 62 5.39 -10.52 3.43
C VAL A 62 4.01 -10.76 4.06
N GLU A 63 3.94 -11.70 5.01
CA GLU A 63 2.76 -11.97 5.86
C GLU A 63 2.78 -11.15 7.15
#